data_AF-A0A5J5BNB4-F1
#
_entry.id   AF-A0A5J5BNB4-F1
#
_cell.length_a   1.000
_cell.length_b   1.000
_cell.length_c   1.000
_cell.angle_alpha   90.00
_cell.angle_beta   90.00
_cell.angle_gamma   90.00
#
_symmetry.space_group_name_H-M   'P 1'
#
loop_
_entity.id
_entity.type
_entity.pdbx_description
1 polymer ?
#
loop_
_entity_poly.entity_id
_entity_poly.type
_entity_poly.pdbx_seq_one_letter_code
_entity_poly.pdbx_strand_id
1 'polypeptide(L)'
;MTEVLHSLPSSSSSPLSRAPPPTPIQNDKPFQIQSFVDEEEDEEDSRVGNAEEAKEGDKDSDQLSLLALLVTLFRKSFWVACKTDKKEICGMEIGCPTNVRHVAHVTFDRFNGFLGLPVEFEPEVPRRVPSASATVFGVSTESMQLSYDPRGNSVPTILLLMQRCLYAQGGLQAEGIFRITAENSQEEYVRDQLNRGVVPEGIDVHCLASLIKAWFRELPTGVLDSLSPEQIMQSQSEDDCAVLTRLLPPTEVSLLDWVINLMADVVQQEHLNKMNARNIAMVFAPNMTQMADPLTALKYVVQVMNFLKTLIVKTIREREDPVVEPAPVSHLEPSDESGCQSP
;
A
#
# COMPACT_ATOMS: atom_id res chain seq x y z
N MET A 1 47.68 51.42 37.59
CA MET A 1 48.51 51.86 36.45
C MET A 1 47.66 51.64 35.20
N THR A 2 46.79 52.62 34.90
CA THR A 2 46.95 53.67 33.86
C THR A 2 46.72 53.08 32.46
N GLU A 3 45.50 53.07 31.90
CA GLU A 3 44.58 54.14 31.40
C GLU A 3 44.78 54.47 29.91
N VAL A 4 43.68 54.97 29.31
CA VAL A 4 43.42 55.54 27.97
C VAL A 4 42.91 54.52 26.92
N LEU A 5 41.66 54.44 26.41
CA LEU A 5 40.44 55.28 26.16
C LEU A 5 40.18 55.55 24.65
N HIS A 6 38.88 55.50 24.30
CA HIS A 6 38.15 56.07 23.14
C HIS A 6 38.11 55.26 21.82
N SER A 7 37.00 55.11 21.07
CA SER A 7 35.54 55.30 21.25
C SER A 7 34.81 54.85 19.96
N LEU A 8 33.52 54.47 20.10
CA LEU A 8 32.52 54.22 19.05
C LEU A 8 32.22 55.44 18.16
N PRO A 9 31.52 55.24 17.02
CA PRO A 9 30.52 56.18 16.55
C PRO A 9 29.10 55.60 16.58
N SER A 10 28.18 56.51 16.86
CA SER A 10 26.75 56.36 17.14
C SER A 10 25.85 56.35 15.90
N SER A 11 24.68 55.72 16.11
CA SER A 11 23.39 55.79 15.43
C SER A 11 23.02 57.06 14.65
N SER A 12 22.30 56.87 13.52
CA SER A 12 21.29 57.80 13.01
C SER A 12 20.02 57.05 12.55
N SER A 13 18.91 57.44 13.17
CA SER A 13 17.50 57.08 12.98
C SER A 13 16.86 57.68 11.70
N SER A 14 16.03 56.95 10.95
CA SER A 14 14.55 57.14 10.77
C SER A 14 14.18 57.08 9.27
N PRO A 15 12.91 56.93 8.81
CA PRO A 15 11.65 56.63 9.52
C PRO A 15 10.79 55.49 8.91
N LEU A 16 9.80 55.10 9.70
CA LEU A 16 8.56 54.39 9.35
C LEU A 16 7.89 54.92 8.06
N SER A 17 7.49 54.01 7.15
CA SER A 17 6.38 54.27 6.23
C SER A 17 5.41 53.08 6.24
N ARG A 18 4.14 53.44 6.46
CA ARG A 18 2.96 52.63 6.74
C ARG A 18 2.28 52.32 5.42
N ALA A 19 2.12 51.05 5.07
CA ALA A 19 1.27 50.62 3.95
C ALA A 19 -0.10 50.13 4.48
N PRO A 20 -1.20 50.33 3.72
CA PRO A 20 -2.59 50.27 4.21
C PRO A 20 -3.14 48.82 4.28
N PRO A 21 -4.26 48.61 5.00
CA PRO A 21 -4.90 47.29 5.10
C PRO A 21 -5.68 46.96 3.81
N PRO A 22 -5.83 45.67 3.44
CA PRO A 22 -6.77 45.29 2.40
C PRO A 22 -8.21 45.32 2.95
N THR A 23 -9.10 46.00 2.22
CA THR A 23 -10.54 46.03 2.42
C THR A 23 -11.21 44.70 1.99
N PRO A 24 -12.40 44.39 2.53
CA PRO A 24 -13.06 43.10 2.37
C PRO A 24 -13.79 43.01 1.03
N ILE A 25 -13.61 41.90 0.31
CA ILE A 25 -14.44 41.56 -0.86
C ILE A 25 -15.62 40.76 -0.34
N GLN A 26 -16.77 41.41 -0.35
CA GLN A 26 -18.09 40.86 -0.19
C GLN A 26 -18.62 40.55 -1.59
N ASN A 27 -19.01 39.30 -1.87
CA ASN A 27 -19.96 38.97 -2.93
C ASN A 27 -20.59 37.61 -2.66
N ASP A 28 -21.76 37.66 -2.02
CA ASP A 28 -22.81 36.65 -2.12
C ASP A 28 -23.42 36.71 -3.52
N LYS A 29 -23.60 35.57 -4.19
CA LYS A 29 -24.94 35.01 -4.51
C LYS A 29 -24.87 33.74 -5.38
N PRO A 30 -25.93 32.90 -5.34
CA PRO A 30 -25.85 31.46 -5.54
C PRO A 30 -26.11 31.05 -6.99
N PHE A 31 -25.47 29.97 -7.43
CA PHE A 31 -25.82 29.29 -8.68
C PHE A 31 -26.81 28.15 -8.39
N GLN A 32 -27.96 28.24 -9.05
CA GLN A 32 -29.00 27.23 -9.08
C GLN A 32 -28.55 26.03 -9.93
N ILE A 33 -28.87 24.83 -9.44
CA ILE A 33 -28.86 23.60 -10.25
C ILE A 33 -30.26 23.45 -10.82
N GLN A 34 -30.35 23.53 -12.15
CA GLN A 34 -31.57 23.33 -12.92
C GLN A 34 -31.52 21.97 -13.61
N SER A 35 -32.62 21.24 -13.45
CA SER A 35 -32.98 19.93 -13.97
C SER A 35 -33.10 19.87 -15.49
N PHE A 36 -32.58 18.80 -16.10
CA PHE A 36 -32.96 18.16 -17.37
C PHE A 36 -32.45 16.71 -17.20
N VAL A 37 -33.21 15.60 -17.10
CA VAL A 37 -34.34 15.05 -17.86
C VAL A 37 -34.14 15.16 -19.37
N ASP A 38 -33.63 14.08 -19.96
CA ASP A 38 -33.96 13.68 -21.33
C ASP A 38 -34.15 12.16 -21.35
N GLU A 39 -35.31 11.79 -21.87
CA GLU A 39 -35.84 10.46 -22.13
C GLU A 39 -35.31 9.98 -23.48
N GLU A 40 -34.81 8.73 -23.59
CA GLU A 40 -34.63 8.06 -24.88
C GLU A 40 -35.72 6.99 -25.02
N GLU A 41 -36.65 7.23 -25.94
CA GLU A 41 -37.61 6.26 -26.48
C GLU A 41 -37.02 5.66 -27.78
N ASP A 42 -36.84 4.34 -27.81
CA ASP A 42 -36.57 3.57 -29.03
C ASP A 42 -37.90 3.04 -29.60
N GLU A 43 -38.33 3.54 -30.75
CA GLU A 43 -39.40 2.94 -31.57
C GLU A 43 -38.81 2.09 -32.71
N GLU A 44 -39.30 0.84 -32.79
CA GLU A 44 -39.18 -0.06 -33.94
C GLU A 44 -40.03 0.44 -35.12
N ASP A 45 -39.51 0.41 -36.34
CA ASP A 45 -40.37 0.20 -37.52
C ASP A 45 -39.67 -0.59 -38.64
N SER A 46 -40.51 -1.11 -39.51
CA SER A 46 -40.44 -2.39 -40.17
C SER A 46 -40.54 -2.23 -41.70
N ARG A 47 -39.78 -3.08 -42.39
CA ARG A 47 -39.98 -3.70 -43.73
C ARG A 47 -40.48 -2.90 -44.95
N VAL A 48 -39.90 -3.36 -46.07
CA VAL A 48 -40.33 -3.39 -47.49
C VAL A 48 -39.79 -2.23 -48.33
N GLY A 49 -39.18 -2.40 -49.51
CA GLY A 49 -38.84 -3.55 -50.34
C GLY A 49 -38.31 -3.03 -51.70
N ASN A 50 -37.54 -3.84 -52.43
CA ASN A 50 -37.61 -4.11 -53.88
C ASN A 50 -36.25 -4.56 -54.44
N ALA A 51 -36.32 -5.61 -55.25
CA ALA A 51 -35.26 -6.13 -56.08
C ALA A 51 -35.44 -5.61 -57.52
N GLU A 52 -34.35 -5.20 -58.16
CA GLU A 52 -34.22 -5.22 -59.62
C GLU A 52 -32.75 -5.54 -59.99
N GLU A 53 -32.58 -6.54 -60.86
CA GLU A 53 -31.33 -6.92 -61.53
C GLU A 53 -31.14 -6.13 -62.83
N ALA A 54 -29.87 -5.84 -63.20
CA ALA A 54 -29.25 -6.08 -64.52
C ALA A 54 -27.89 -5.35 -64.57
N LYS A 55 -26.73 -6.05 -64.54
CA LYS A 55 -25.96 -6.68 -65.63
C LYS A 55 -25.40 -5.73 -66.71
N GLU A 56 -24.07 -5.53 -66.70
CA GLU A 56 -23.11 -5.67 -67.82
C GLU A 56 -21.72 -5.28 -67.28
N GLY A 57 -20.58 -5.92 -67.54
CA GLY A 57 -20.18 -7.08 -68.33
C GLY A 57 -18.65 -7.12 -68.22
N ASP A 58 -18.02 -8.30 -68.17
CA ASP A 58 -16.59 -8.37 -68.50
C ASP A 58 -16.22 -9.75 -69.09
N LYS A 59 -15.36 -9.67 -70.10
CA LYS A 59 -14.90 -10.75 -70.96
C LYS A 59 -13.73 -11.45 -70.28
N ASP A 60 -13.92 -12.69 -69.80
CA ASP A 60 -12.81 -13.63 -69.55
C ASP A 60 -13.29 -15.08 -69.27
N SER A 61 -14.27 -15.58 -70.03
CA SER A 61 -14.90 -16.89 -69.76
C SER A 61 -14.09 -18.12 -70.19
N ASP A 62 -13.08 -17.96 -71.06
CA ASP A 62 -12.51 -19.13 -71.75
C ASP A 62 -11.21 -19.65 -71.11
N GLN A 63 -10.53 -18.83 -70.29
CA GLN A 63 -9.37 -19.28 -69.49
C GLN A 63 -9.77 -19.91 -68.14
N LEU A 64 -10.88 -19.47 -67.54
CA LEU A 64 -11.37 -19.98 -66.26
C LEU A 64 -11.89 -21.43 -66.36
N SER A 65 -12.40 -21.83 -67.53
CA SER A 65 -12.95 -23.18 -67.77
C SER A 65 -11.87 -24.26 -67.82
N LEU A 66 -10.71 -23.99 -68.45
CA LEU A 66 -9.58 -24.92 -68.49
C LEU A 66 -8.90 -25.07 -67.12
N LEU A 67 -8.76 -23.97 -66.38
CA LEU A 67 -8.19 -24.00 -65.04
C LEU A 67 -9.13 -24.73 -64.05
N ALA A 68 -10.45 -24.52 -64.14
CA ALA A 68 -11.44 -25.25 -63.35
C ALA A 68 -11.45 -26.75 -63.66
N LEU A 69 -11.26 -27.13 -64.93
CA LEU A 69 -11.15 -28.53 -65.36
C LEU A 69 -9.85 -29.18 -64.83
N LEU A 70 -8.73 -28.46 -64.85
CA LEU A 70 -7.48 -28.91 -64.24
C LEU A 70 -7.62 -29.07 -62.72
N VAL A 71 -8.20 -28.08 -62.03
CA VAL A 71 -8.43 -28.15 -60.57
C VAL A 71 -9.33 -29.33 -60.21
N THR A 72 -10.38 -29.61 -60.99
CA THR A 72 -11.26 -30.77 -60.75
C THR A 72 -10.58 -32.11 -61.03
N LEU A 73 -9.74 -32.21 -62.08
CA LEU A 73 -8.96 -33.42 -62.36
C LEU A 73 -7.88 -33.69 -61.30
N PHE A 74 -7.24 -32.64 -60.78
CA PHE A 74 -6.29 -32.75 -59.67
C PHE A 74 -6.98 -33.11 -58.34
N ARG A 75 -8.16 -32.53 -58.04
CA ARG A 75 -8.93 -32.88 -56.83
C ARG A 75 -9.43 -34.33 -56.84
N LYS A 76 -9.77 -34.87 -58.01
CA LYS A 76 -10.28 -36.24 -58.16
C LYS A 76 -9.16 -37.30 -58.14
N SER A 77 -7.96 -36.93 -58.59
CA SER A 77 -6.79 -37.83 -58.60
C SER A 77 -6.10 -37.92 -57.23
N PHE A 78 -6.32 -36.95 -56.33
CA PHE A 78 -5.78 -37.00 -54.96
C PHE A 78 -6.71 -37.68 -53.94
N TRP A 79 -8.00 -37.88 -54.27
CA TRP A 79 -8.97 -38.52 -53.36
C TRP A 79 -9.04 -40.06 -53.53
N VAL A 80 -8.38 -40.64 -54.54
CA VAL A 80 -8.54 -42.08 -54.89
C VAL A 80 -7.31 -42.94 -54.56
N ALA A 81 -6.30 -42.40 -53.85
CA ALA A 81 -5.22 -43.22 -53.28
C ALA A 81 -5.36 -43.27 -51.75
N CYS A 82 -5.55 -44.48 -51.23
CA CYS A 82 -5.69 -44.86 -49.82
C CYS A 82 -7.06 -44.62 -49.15
N LYS A 83 -8.11 -45.31 -49.65
CA LYS A 83 -9.06 -45.98 -48.75
C LYS A 83 -8.54 -47.38 -48.47
N THR A 84 -7.73 -47.52 -47.43
CA THR A 84 -7.46 -48.81 -46.81
C THR A 84 -8.16 -48.82 -45.45
N ASP A 85 -8.84 -49.93 -45.19
CA ASP A 85 -9.68 -50.22 -44.04
C ASP A 85 -9.21 -49.69 -42.69
N LYS A 86 -10.19 -49.24 -41.92
CA LYS A 86 -10.08 -48.89 -40.51
C LYS A 86 -9.53 -50.07 -39.71
N LYS A 87 -8.30 -49.91 -39.23
CA LYS A 87 -7.83 -50.53 -37.99
C LYS A 87 -7.23 -49.39 -37.17
N GLU A 88 -7.94 -48.95 -36.12
CA GLU A 88 -7.45 -47.96 -35.17
C GLU A 88 -6.18 -48.49 -34.50
N ILE A 89 -5.05 -48.13 -35.07
CA ILE A 89 -3.81 -47.96 -34.34
C ILE A 89 -3.84 -46.47 -34.01
N CYS A 90 -3.85 -46.13 -32.72
CA CYS A 90 -3.69 -44.75 -32.25
C CYS A 90 -2.30 -44.26 -32.70
N GLY A 91 -2.23 -43.78 -33.94
CA GLY A 91 -1.05 -43.21 -34.55
C GLY A 91 -0.92 -41.80 -34.00
N MET A 92 0.19 -41.56 -33.30
CA MET A 92 0.54 -40.22 -32.86
C MET A 92 0.74 -39.35 -34.11
N GLU A 93 -0.23 -38.49 -34.42
CA GLU A 93 -0.12 -37.54 -35.53
C GLU A 93 0.89 -36.44 -35.14
N ILE A 94 2.10 -36.57 -35.66
CA ILE A 94 3.14 -35.54 -35.51
C ILE A 94 2.80 -34.43 -36.52
N GLY A 95 2.50 -33.22 -36.04
CA GLY A 95 2.20 -32.05 -36.87
C GLY A 95 3.37 -31.62 -37.76
N CYS A 96 3.13 -30.71 -38.71
CA CYS A 96 4.20 -30.27 -39.62
C CYS A 96 5.35 -29.57 -38.86
N PRO A 97 6.60 -29.61 -39.36
CA PRO A 97 7.79 -29.14 -38.62
C PRO A 97 7.74 -27.66 -38.20
N THR A 98 6.91 -26.86 -38.86
CA THR A 98 6.71 -25.44 -38.59
C THR A 98 5.51 -25.15 -37.68
N ASN A 99 4.73 -26.17 -37.30
CA ASN A 99 3.57 -26.03 -36.42
C ASN A 99 4.01 -26.10 -34.95
N VAL A 100 4.94 -25.21 -34.58
CA VAL A 100 5.41 -25.07 -33.20
C VAL A 100 4.59 -23.98 -32.53
N ARG A 101 3.78 -24.37 -31.55
CA ARG A 101 3.03 -23.43 -30.72
C ARG A 101 3.86 -23.07 -29.50
N HIS A 102 4.31 -21.83 -29.42
CA HIS A 102 4.91 -21.29 -28.21
C HIS A 102 3.79 -20.82 -27.29
N VAL A 103 3.66 -21.47 -26.13
CA VAL A 103 2.69 -21.07 -25.10
C VAL A 103 3.45 -20.35 -24.00
N ALA A 104 3.21 -19.05 -23.89
CA ALA A 104 3.69 -18.25 -22.76
C ALA A 104 2.61 -18.24 -21.67
N HIS A 105 3.00 -18.60 -20.45
CA HIS A 105 2.15 -18.44 -19.27
C HIS A 105 2.39 -17.04 -18.69
N VAL A 106 1.41 -16.17 -18.85
CA VAL A 106 1.43 -14.81 -18.31
C VAL A 106 0.45 -14.74 -17.15
N THR A 107 0.89 -14.25 -16.00
CA THR A 107 0.03 -13.96 -14.84
C THR A 107 -0.03 -12.45 -14.64
N PHE A 108 -1.20 -11.93 -14.29
CA PHE A 108 -1.34 -10.52 -13.94
C PHE A 108 -1.27 -10.37 -12.42
N ASP A 109 -0.24 -9.67 -11.95
CA ASP A 109 -0.12 -9.19 -10.59
C ASP A 109 -0.54 -7.72 -10.53
N ARG A 110 -1.37 -7.37 -9.54
CA ARG A 110 -1.93 -6.01 -9.42
C ARG A 110 -0.89 -4.92 -9.11
N PHE A 111 0.34 -5.29 -8.73
CA PHE A 111 1.42 -4.37 -8.38
C PHE A 111 2.58 -4.42 -9.38
N ASN A 112 2.92 -5.61 -9.85
CA ASN A 112 4.03 -5.88 -10.75
C ASN A 112 3.59 -6.00 -12.22
N GLY A 113 2.29 -5.92 -12.51
CA GLY A 113 1.75 -6.04 -13.86
C GLY A 113 1.81 -7.47 -14.38
N PHE A 114 2.07 -7.61 -15.67
CA PHE A 114 2.11 -8.92 -16.32
C PHE A 114 3.46 -9.60 -16.03
N LEU A 115 3.44 -10.64 -15.20
CA LEU A 115 4.56 -11.53 -14.93
C LEU A 115 4.61 -12.64 -15.98
N GLY A 116 5.81 -12.97 -16.47
CA GLY A 116 5.99 -14.00 -17.51
C GLY A 116 5.59 -13.55 -18.92
N LEU A 117 5.39 -12.24 -19.13
CA LEU A 117 5.15 -11.67 -20.44
C LEU A 117 6.42 -11.81 -21.30
N PRO A 118 6.35 -12.41 -22.50
CA PRO A 118 7.51 -12.45 -23.40
C PRO A 118 7.96 -11.04 -23.78
N VAL A 119 9.28 -10.83 -23.91
CA VAL A 119 9.90 -9.51 -24.16
C VAL A 119 9.34 -8.81 -25.42
N GLU A 120 8.88 -9.60 -26.37
CA GLU A 120 8.24 -9.17 -27.62
C GLU A 120 6.87 -8.51 -27.43
N PHE A 121 6.19 -8.74 -26.30
CA PHE A 121 4.90 -8.11 -25.95
C PHE A 121 5.03 -7.00 -24.89
N GLU A 122 6.20 -6.83 -24.25
CA GLU A 122 6.42 -5.76 -23.26
C GLU A 122 6.20 -4.32 -23.78
N PRO A 123 6.48 -3.96 -25.06
CA PRO A 123 6.29 -2.60 -25.57
C PRO A 123 4.82 -2.19 -25.72
N GLU A 124 3.92 -3.16 -25.89
CA GLU A 124 2.50 -2.95 -26.18
C GLU A 124 1.64 -2.90 -24.92
N VAL A 125 2.20 -3.32 -23.78
CA VAL A 125 1.50 -3.39 -22.50
C VAL A 125 1.91 -2.21 -21.61
N PRO A 126 0.94 -1.44 -21.06
CA PRO A 126 1.24 -0.41 -20.08
C PRO A 126 2.05 -1.00 -18.90
N ARG A 127 3.28 -0.50 -18.71
CA ARG A 127 4.18 -0.96 -17.63
C ARG A 127 3.63 -0.71 -16.22
N ARG A 128 2.73 0.27 -16.08
CA ARG A 128 2.02 0.53 -14.82
C ARG A 128 0.64 -0.09 -14.90
N VAL A 129 0.37 -0.94 -13.93
CA VAL A 129 -0.97 -1.44 -13.64
C VAL A 129 -1.94 -0.27 -13.43
N PRO A 130 -3.10 -0.24 -14.13
CA PRO A 130 -4.11 0.80 -13.94
C PRO A 130 -4.71 0.85 -12.52
N SER A 131 -4.52 -0.22 -11.74
CA SER A 131 -5.20 -0.48 -10.47
C SER A 131 -4.35 -0.28 -9.20
N ALA A 132 -3.05 0.00 -9.32
CA ALA A 132 -2.26 0.46 -8.19
C ALA A 132 -2.38 1.98 -8.15
N SER A 133 -2.86 2.54 -7.04
CA SER A 133 -2.90 3.99 -6.88
C SER A 133 -1.52 4.56 -7.18
N ALA A 134 -1.47 5.63 -7.97
CA ALA A 134 -0.23 6.35 -8.21
C ALA A 134 0.34 7.00 -6.93
N THR A 135 -0.42 6.95 -5.83
CA THR A 135 -0.07 7.50 -4.52
C THR A 135 -0.02 6.38 -3.47
N VAL A 136 0.93 6.49 -2.53
CA VAL A 136 1.03 5.59 -1.36
C VAL A 136 0.39 6.20 -0.10
N PHE A 137 -0.04 7.46 -0.20
CA PHE A 137 -0.79 8.18 0.83
C PHE A 137 -2.25 8.35 0.37
N GLY A 138 -3.19 8.48 1.32
CA GLY A 138 -4.58 8.75 0.97
C GLY A 138 -5.39 7.53 0.53
N VAL A 139 -4.84 6.31 0.58
CA VAL A 139 -5.43 5.12 -0.03
C VAL A 139 -5.55 3.98 0.97
N SER A 140 -6.52 3.09 0.73
CA SER A 140 -6.73 1.90 1.57
C SER A 140 -5.54 0.96 1.51
N THR A 141 -5.24 0.30 2.63
CA THR A 141 -4.22 -0.75 2.72
C THR A 141 -4.54 -1.96 1.84
N GLU A 142 -5.82 -2.21 1.56
CA GLU A 142 -6.25 -3.23 0.58
C GLU A 142 -5.73 -2.94 -0.83
N SER A 143 -5.39 -1.68 -1.11
CA SER A 143 -4.86 -1.23 -2.40
C SER A 143 -3.35 -1.15 -2.47
N MET A 144 -2.64 -1.50 -1.38
CA MET A 144 -1.19 -1.42 -1.28
C MET A 144 -0.53 -2.79 -1.30
N GLN A 145 0.73 -2.82 -1.73
CA GLN A 145 1.56 -4.01 -1.63
C GLN A 145 1.93 -4.26 -0.16
N LEU A 146 1.44 -5.36 0.41
CA LEU A 146 1.73 -5.76 1.78
C LEU A 146 2.97 -6.68 1.83
N SER A 147 3.71 -6.58 2.93
CA SER A 147 4.84 -7.42 3.28
C SER A 147 4.76 -7.77 4.76
N TYR A 148 5.51 -8.79 5.18
CA TYR A 148 5.55 -9.21 6.58
C TYR A 148 6.74 -8.58 7.32
N ASP A 149 6.48 -8.04 8.50
CA ASP A 149 7.53 -7.66 9.44
C ASP A 149 8.11 -8.93 10.14
N PRO A 150 9.19 -8.80 10.93
CA PRO A 150 9.75 -9.94 11.67
C PRO A 150 8.82 -10.58 12.70
N ARG A 151 7.71 -9.93 13.06
CA ARG A 151 6.70 -10.39 14.03
C ARG A 151 5.51 -11.06 13.35
N GLY A 152 5.48 -11.10 12.02
CA GLY A 152 4.41 -11.71 11.22
C GLY A 152 3.24 -10.76 10.94
N ASN A 153 3.38 -9.46 11.21
CA ASN A 153 2.38 -8.46 10.89
C ASN A 153 2.37 -8.19 9.39
N SER A 154 1.17 -8.20 8.79
CA SER A 154 0.99 -7.82 7.38
C SER A 154 0.86 -6.30 7.26
N VAL A 155 1.90 -5.64 6.75
CA VAL A 155 2.04 -4.18 6.75
C VAL A 155 2.40 -3.69 5.35
N PRO A 156 1.90 -2.53 4.90
CA PRO A 156 2.33 -1.90 3.65
C PRO A 156 3.85 -1.81 3.53
N THR A 157 4.36 -2.31 2.41
CA THR A 157 5.81 -2.43 2.14
C THR A 157 6.52 -1.09 2.29
N ILE A 158 5.86 0.01 1.90
CA ILE A 158 6.39 1.36 2.02
C ILE A 158 6.68 1.77 3.47
N LEU A 159 5.85 1.35 4.44
CA LEU A 159 6.08 1.61 5.87
C LEU A 159 7.33 0.88 6.35
N LEU A 160 7.50 -0.38 5.95
CA LEU A 160 8.69 -1.17 6.30
C LEU A 160 9.96 -0.55 5.72
N LEU A 161 9.91 -0.03 4.49
CA LEU A 161 11.03 0.67 3.86
C LEU A 161 11.35 1.99 4.59
N MET A 162 10.33 2.78 4.92
CA MET A 162 10.52 4.02 5.70
C MET A 162 11.10 3.74 7.08
N GLN A 163 10.62 2.72 7.80
CA GLN A 163 11.17 2.32 9.09
C GLN A 163 12.63 1.86 8.99
N ARG A 164 12.96 1.01 8.01
CA ARG A 164 14.35 0.56 7.80
C ARG A 164 15.28 1.74 7.53
N CYS A 165 14.85 2.66 6.68
CA CYS A 165 15.61 3.87 6.37
C CYS A 165 15.79 4.77 7.61
N LEU A 166 14.73 4.95 8.41
CA LEU A 166 14.79 5.67 9.68
C LEU A 166 15.81 5.06 10.63
N TYR A 167 15.86 3.73 10.73
CA TYR A 167 16.74 3.02 11.65
C TYR A 167 18.20 3.08 11.17
N ALA A 168 18.42 2.86 9.87
CA ALA A 168 19.74 2.90 9.26
C ALA A 168 20.42 4.28 9.41
N GLN A 169 19.63 5.36 9.41
CA GLN A 169 20.14 6.72 9.57
C GLN A 169 20.22 7.19 11.03
N GLY A 170 20.01 6.29 12.01
CA GLY A 170 20.10 6.62 13.43
C GLY A 170 18.90 7.44 13.95
N GLY A 171 17.76 7.41 13.26
CA GLY A 171 16.57 8.19 13.62
C GLY A 171 16.03 7.87 15.02
N LEU A 172 16.26 6.66 15.54
CA LEU A 172 15.88 6.31 16.92
C LEU A 172 16.65 7.13 17.99
N GLN A 173 17.82 7.66 17.66
CA GLN A 173 18.67 8.44 18.58
C GLN A 173 18.49 9.95 18.39
N ALA A 174 17.79 10.37 17.33
CA ALA A 174 17.60 11.77 17.00
C ALA A 174 16.71 12.48 18.03
N GLU A 175 17.19 13.59 18.59
CA GLU A 175 16.48 14.34 19.61
C GLU A 175 15.13 14.85 19.10
N GLY A 176 14.05 14.55 19.82
CA GLY A 176 12.70 14.97 19.45
C GLY A 176 12.14 14.29 18.19
N ILE A 177 12.63 13.09 17.85
CA ILE A 177 12.06 12.30 16.74
C ILE A 177 10.53 12.16 16.88
N PHE A 178 9.81 12.22 15.75
CA PHE A 178 8.34 12.33 15.65
C PHE A 178 7.70 13.61 16.23
N ARG A 179 8.40 14.42 17.03
CA ARG A 179 7.90 15.70 17.55
C ARG A 179 8.27 16.88 16.66
N ILE A 180 9.51 16.93 16.18
CA ILE A 180 10.01 18.01 15.33
C ILE A 180 9.45 17.85 13.91
N THR A 181 8.94 18.95 13.37
CA THR A 181 8.50 19.05 11.97
C THR A 181 9.69 19.44 11.10
N ALA A 182 9.87 18.73 9.98
CA ALA A 182 10.90 19.05 9.00
C ALA A 182 10.47 20.19 8.07
N GLU A 183 11.34 20.56 7.13
CA GLU A 183 11.03 21.56 6.12
C GLU A 183 10.01 21.02 5.10
N ASN A 184 8.95 21.79 4.83
CA ASN A 184 7.84 21.38 3.95
C ASN A 184 8.31 21.03 2.52
N SER A 185 9.34 21.72 2.00
CA SER A 185 9.89 21.49 0.66
C SER A 185 10.52 20.09 0.54
N GLN A 186 11.22 19.66 1.58
CA GLN A 186 11.80 18.32 1.66
C GLN A 186 10.71 17.25 1.80
N GLU A 187 9.68 17.52 2.60
CA GLU A 187 8.57 16.60 2.79
C GLU A 187 7.82 16.31 1.47
N GLU A 188 7.57 17.34 0.66
CA GLU A 188 6.95 17.20 -0.66
C GLU A 188 7.82 16.39 -1.63
N TYR A 189 9.13 16.68 -1.66
CA TYR A 189 10.08 15.93 -2.48
C TYR A 189 10.10 14.44 -2.11
N VAL A 190 10.24 14.12 -0.82
CA VAL A 190 10.28 12.73 -0.35
C VAL A 190 8.94 12.05 -0.59
N ARG A 191 7.82 12.75 -0.40
CA ARG A 191 6.48 12.23 -0.71
C ARG A 191 6.33 11.81 -2.18
N ASP A 192 6.84 12.60 -3.14
CA ASP A 192 6.84 12.20 -4.56
C ASP A 192 7.68 10.93 -4.81
N GLN A 193 8.83 10.79 -4.15
CA GLN A 193 9.65 9.58 -4.26
C GLN A 193 8.93 8.35 -3.67
N LEU A 194 8.27 8.51 -2.53
CA LEU A 194 7.50 7.44 -1.89
C LEU A 194 6.33 6.98 -2.76
N ASN A 195 5.64 7.91 -3.45
CA ASN A 195 4.60 7.60 -4.42
C ASN A 195 5.12 6.75 -5.60
N ARG A 196 6.42 6.83 -5.90
CA ARG A 196 7.09 5.99 -6.90
C ARG A 196 7.62 4.66 -6.33
N GLY A 197 7.37 4.40 -5.04
CA GLY A 197 7.87 3.22 -4.33
C GLY A 197 9.33 3.31 -3.89
N VAL A 198 9.94 4.50 -3.93
CA VAL A 198 11.36 4.70 -3.60
C VAL A 198 11.50 5.48 -2.30
N VAL A 199 12.30 4.96 -1.36
CA VAL A 199 12.70 5.70 -0.15
C VAL A 199 14.11 6.27 -0.38
N PRO A 200 14.26 7.59 -0.56
CA PRO A 200 15.57 8.19 -0.80
C PRO A 200 16.49 8.08 0.43
N GLU A 201 17.78 7.85 0.19
CA GLU A 201 18.82 7.87 1.22
C GLU A 201 19.27 9.30 1.55
N GLY A 202 19.81 9.50 2.76
CA GLY A 202 20.39 10.80 3.17
C GLY A 202 19.37 11.91 3.40
N ILE A 203 18.10 11.56 3.64
CA ILE A 203 17.05 12.50 3.99
C ILE A 203 17.06 12.84 5.48
N ASP A 204 16.40 13.92 5.86
CA ASP A 204 16.23 14.24 7.27
C ASP A 204 15.35 13.18 7.96
N VAL A 205 15.83 12.64 9.08
CA VAL A 205 15.09 11.67 9.89
C VAL A 205 13.80 12.24 10.46
N HIS A 206 13.73 13.55 10.72
CA HIS A 206 12.49 14.21 11.16
C HIS A 206 11.47 14.31 10.03
N CYS A 207 11.93 14.48 8.78
CA CYS A 207 11.09 14.43 7.59
C CYS A 207 10.48 13.04 7.41
N LEU A 208 11.31 11.99 7.50
CA LEU A 208 10.85 10.61 7.40
C LEU A 208 9.86 10.23 8.51
N ALA A 209 10.15 10.63 9.75
CA ALA A 209 9.25 10.44 10.88
C ALA A 209 7.91 11.18 10.71
N SER A 210 7.94 12.38 10.14
CA SER A 210 6.73 13.15 9.82
C SER A 210 5.89 12.47 8.75
N LEU A 211 6.52 11.91 7.71
CA LEU A 211 5.85 11.14 6.65
C LEU A 211 5.23 9.84 7.15
N ILE A 212 5.88 9.12 8.08
CA ILE A 212 5.28 7.95 8.72
C ILE A 212 3.99 8.34 9.46
N LYS A 213 4.00 9.43 10.24
CA LYS A 213 2.77 9.92 10.90
C LYS A 213 1.72 10.36 9.89
N ALA A 214 2.15 11.07 8.84
CA ALA A 214 1.27 11.54 7.77
C ALA A 214 0.57 10.37 7.08
N TRP A 215 1.28 9.26 6.86
CA TRP A 215 0.71 8.06 6.26
C TRP A 215 -0.49 7.54 7.06
N PHE A 216 -0.39 7.42 8.39
CA PHE A 216 -1.52 7.01 9.24
C PHE A 216 -2.66 8.03 9.23
N ARG A 217 -2.34 9.32 9.29
CA ARG A 217 -3.31 10.41 9.27
C ARG A 217 -4.05 10.55 7.93
N GLU A 218 -3.44 10.10 6.84
CA GLU A 218 -4.02 10.20 5.50
C GLU A 218 -4.78 8.92 5.11
N LEU A 219 -4.88 7.91 5.99
CA LEU A 219 -5.71 6.75 5.72
C LEU A 219 -7.19 7.14 5.55
N PRO A 220 -7.93 6.52 4.61
CA PRO A 220 -9.37 6.76 4.45
C PRO A 220 -10.18 6.50 5.73
N THR A 221 -9.69 5.60 6.58
CA THR A 221 -10.24 5.27 7.88
C THR A 221 -9.06 5.10 8.85
N GLY A 222 -9.09 5.79 9.98
CA GLY A 222 -8.03 5.69 10.98
C GLY A 222 -7.97 4.29 11.58
N VAL A 223 -6.78 3.86 11.99
CA VAL A 223 -6.52 2.50 12.51
C VAL A 223 -7.42 2.15 13.70
N LEU A 224 -7.82 3.16 14.49
CA LEU A 224 -8.67 2.96 15.67
C LEU A 224 -10.14 3.32 15.42
N ASP A 225 -10.53 3.72 14.21
CA ASP A 225 -11.90 4.17 13.93
C ASP A 225 -12.91 3.02 13.86
N SER A 226 -12.45 1.76 13.76
CA SER A 226 -13.33 0.60 13.86
C SER A 226 -13.76 0.31 15.31
N LEU A 227 -13.13 0.94 16.31
CA LEU A 227 -13.54 0.85 17.71
C LEU A 227 -14.53 1.94 18.04
N SER A 228 -15.50 1.62 18.90
CA SER A 228 -16.44 2.62 19.37
C SER A 228 -15.71 3.63 20.27
N PRO A 229 -16.03 4.93 20.20
CA PRO A 229 -15.45 5.93 21.09
C PRO A 229 -15.64 5.59 22.56
N GLU A 230 -16.80 5.04 22.91
CA GLU A 230 -17.16 4.64 24.27
C GLU A 230 -16.25 3.51 24.77
N GLN A 231 -15.92 2.54 23.91
CA GLN A 231 -15.03 1.42 24.26
C GLN A 231 -13.63 1.91 24.62
N ILE A 232 -13.06 2.81 23.82
CA ILE A 232 -11.73 3.39 24.11
C ILE A 232 -11.79 4.29 25.35
N MET A 233 -12.87 5.06 25.54
CA MET A 233 -13.04 5.90 26.72
C MET A 233 -13.15 5.10 28.03
N GLN A 234 -13.64 3.87 27.97
CA GLN A 234 -13.77 2.96 29.12
C GLN A 234 -12.50 2.16 29.39
N SER A 235 -11.56 2.09 28.43
CA SER A 235 -10.29 1.38 28.62
C SER A 235 -9.41 2.09 29.64
N GLN A 236 -9.18 1.45 30.80
CA GLN A 236 -8.33 1.99 31.86
C GLN A 236 -7.24 1.02 32.30
N SER A 237 -7.36 -0.25 31.94
CA SER A 237 -6.38 -1.29 32.24
C SER A 237 -5.69 -1.82 30.98
N GLU A 238 -4.56 -2.49 31.18
CA GLU A 238 -3.85 -3.22 30.13
C GLU A 238 -4.69 -4.36 29.53
N ASP A 239 -5.51 -5.01 30.36
CA ASP A 239 -6.41 -6.09 29.94
C ASP A 239 -7.51 -5.56 29.02
N ASP A 240 -8.11 -4.40 29.36
CA ASP A 240 -9.08 -3.75 28.49
C ASP A 240 -8.45 -3.42 27.13
N CYS A 241 -7.23 -2.89 27.13
CA CYS A 241 -6.53 -2.55 25.90
C CYS A 241 -6.27 -3.79 25.02
N ALA A 242 -5.95 -4.92 25.64
CA ALA A 242 -5.76 -6.19 24.94
C ALA A 242 -7.07 -6.71 24.33
N VAL A 243 -8.19 -6.56 25.04
CA VAL A 243 -9.52 -6.92 24.53
C VAL A 243 -9.89 -6.04 23.33
N LEU A 244 -9.70 -4.72 23.43
CA LEU A 244 -9.99 -3.80 22.34
C LEU A 244 -9.15 -4.08 21.09
N THR A 245 -7.88 -4.40 21.28
CA THR A 245 -6.99 -4.77 20.16
C THR A 245 -7.52 -5.99 19.41
N ARG A 246 -8.17 -6.95 20.09
CA ARG A 246 -8.77 -8.14 19.44
C ARG A 246 -10.07 -7.85 18.68
N LEU A 247 -10.69 -6.69 18.90
CA LEU A 247 -11.89 -6.27 18.17
C LEU A 247 -11.57 -5.58 16.85
N LEU A 248 -10.33 -5.13 16.66
CA LEU A 248 -9.87 -4.55 15.40
C LEU A 248 -9.84 -5.61 14.30
N PRO A 249 -10.11 -5.24 13.03
CA PRO A 249 -9.91 -6.16 11.93
C PRO A 249 -8.41 -6.50 11.74
N PRO A 250 -8.09 -7.64 11.08
CA PRO A 250 -6.73 -8.17 11.06
C PRO A 250 -5.67 -7.21 10.51
N THR A 251 -6.04 -6.36 9.55
CA THR A 251 -5.15 -5.38 8.94
C THR A 251 -4.82 -4.27 9.92
N GLU A 252 -5.82 -3.71 10.60
CA GLU A 252 -5.67 -2.67 11.62
C GLU A 252 -4.92 -3.19 12.85
N VAL A 253 -5.14 -4.45 13.25
CA VAL A 253 -4.33 -5.11 14.28
C VAL A 253 -2.86 -5.15 13.87
N SER A 254 -2.57 -5.60 12.65
CA SER A 254 -1.20 -5.69 12.14
C SER A 254 -0.51 -4.32 12.10
N LEU A 255 -1.23 -3.29 11.65
CA LEU A 255 -0.75 -1.90 11.63
C LEU A 255 -0.53 -1.35 13.04
N LEU A 256 -1.46 -1.60 13.96
CA LEU A 256 -1.38 -1.15 15.33
C LEU A 256 -0.21 -1.83 16.05
N ASP A 257 -0.07 -3.15 15.95
CA ASP A 257 1.06 -3.86 16.55
C ASP A 257 2.39 -3.35 15.98
N TRP A 258 2.49 -3.19 14.66
CA TRP A 258 3.69 -2.65 14.02
C TRP A 258 4.06 -1.25 14.54
N VAL A 259 3.10 -0.32 14.62
CA VAL A 259 3.37 1.05 15.07
C VAL A 259 3.62 1.13 16.58
N ILE A 260 2.96 0.31 17.40
CA ILE A 260 3.28 0.18 18.83
C ILE A 260 4.73 -0.28 19.01
N ASN A 261 5.17 -1.26 18.22
CA ASN A 261 6.55 -1.73 18.26
C ASN A 261 7.56 -0.66 17.82
N LEU A 262 7.27 0.11 16.76
CA LEU A 262 8.07 1.27 16.37
C LEU A 262 8.16 2.32 17.50
N MET A 263 7.02 2.63 18.13
CA MET A 263 6.97 3.56 19.25
C MET A 263 7.76 3.04 20.47
N ALA A 264 7.68 1.74 20.76
CA ALA A 264 8.47 1.11 21.81
C ALA A 264 9.98 1.20 21.52
N ASP A 265 10.41 0.96 20.28
CA ASP A 265 11.82 1.09 19.87
C ASP A 265 12.36 2.52 20.12
N VAL A 266 11.54 3.55 19.85
CA VAL A 266 11.87 4.95 20.13
C VAL A 266 11.99 5.19 21.63
N VAL A 267 11.02 4.74 22.42
CA VAL A 267 11.00 4.98 23.88
C VAL A 267 12.15 4.26 24.58
N GLN A 268 12.59 3.10 24.09
CA GLN A 268 13.79 2.42 24.61
C GLN A 268 15.07 3.28 24.45
N GLN A 269 15.08 4.22 23.50
CA GLN A 269 16.17 5.18 23.28
C GLN A 269 15.89 6.56 23.91
N GLU A 270 14.95 6.65 24.85
CA GLU A 270 14.53 7.92 25.51
C GLU A 270 15.72 8.74 26.04
N HIS A 271 16.73 8.07 26.59
CA HIS A 271 17.92 8.71 27.14
C HIS A 271 18.68 9.56 26.10
N LEU A 272 18.61 9.22 24.81
CA LEU A 272 19.19 9.97 23.70
C LEU A 272 18.15 10.92 23.08
N ASN A 273 17.04 10.38 22.60
CA ASN A 273 16.08 11.12 21.78
C ASN A 273 15.12 12.01 22.59
N LYS A 274 15.07 11.88 23.93
CA LYS A 274 14.21 12.63 24.86
C LYS A 274 12.70 12.42 24.69
N MET A 275 12.31 11.31 24.06
CA MET A 275 10.92 10.96 23.76
C MET A 275 10.45 9.78 24.60
N ASN A 276 9.79 10.07 25.72
CA ASN A 276 9.15 9.06 26.57
C ASN A 276 7.82 8.55 25.99
N ALA A 277 7.26 7.48 26.57
CA ALA A 277 6.01 6.87 26.12
C ALA A 277 4.83 7.85 26.02
N ARG A 278 4.73 8.80 26.95
CA ARG A 278 3.67 9.82 26.92
C ARG A 278 3.86 10.80 25.76
N ASN A 279 5.08 11.27 25.53
CA ASN A 279 5.41 12.20 24.45
C ASN A 279 5.16 11.56 23.09
N ILE A 280 5.55 10.30 22.92
CA ILE A 280 5.33 9.54 21.69
C ILE A 280 3.85 9.28 21.45
N ALA A 281 3.12 8.80 22.45
CA ALA A 281 1.68 8.60 22.34
C ALA A 281 0.93 9.90 21.97
N MET A 282 1.35 11.04 22.54
CA MET A 282 0.74 12.34 22.26
C MET A 282 0.90 12.77 20.79
N VAL A 283 2.06 12.53 20.18
CA VAL A 283 2.29 12.90 18.77
C VAL A 283 1.64 11.93 17.79
N PHE A 284 1.38 10.68 18.18
CA PHE A 284 0.75 9.67 17.34
C PHE A 284 -0.78 9.63 17.46
N ALA A 285 -1.34 9.89 18.64
CA ALA A 285 -2.79 9.84 18.89
C ALA A 285 -3.66 10.57 17.85
N PRO A 286 -3.36 11.83 17.44
CA PRO A 286 -4.18 12.52 16.43
C PRO A 286 -4.06 11.93 15.02
N ASN A 287 -3.13 11.01 14.76
CA ASN A 287 -2.95 10.37 13.45
C ASN A 287 -3.61 8.97 13.40
N MET A 288 -4.20 8.49 14.51
CA MET A 288 -4.81 7.15 14.57
C MET A 288 -6.33 7.16 14.31
N THR A 289 -6.94 8.32 14.16
CA THR A 289 -8.41 8.49 14.07
C THR A 289 -8.81 9.68 13.19
N GLN A 290 -9.97 9.57 12.53
CA GLN A 290 -10.58 10.58 11.66
C GLN A 290 -11.85 11.21 12.26
N MET A 291 -11.84 11.58 13.54
CA MET A 291 -13.00 12.24 14.15
C MET A 291 -13.23 13.66 13.61
N ALA A 292 -14.44 13.88 13.07
CA ALA A 292 -14.84 15.17 12.50
C ALA A 292 -15.28 16.22 13.54
N ASP A 293 -15.89 15.80 14.66
CA ASP A 293 -16.39 16.75 15.68
C ASP A 293 -15.25 17.23 16.60
N PRO A 294 -14.92 18.53 16.66
CA PRO A 294 -13.74 19.01 17.39
C PRO A 294 -13.75 18.75 18.90
N LEU A 295 -14.92 18.81 19.56
CA LEU A 295 -15.03 18.66 21.01
C LEU A 295 -14.95 17.20 21.44
N THR A 296 -15.60 16.32 20.69
CA THR A 296 -15.52 14.87 20.87
C THR A 296 -14.13 14.37 20.49
N ALA A 297 -13.57 14.88 19.39
CA ALA A 297 -12.21 14.57 18.96
C ALA A 297 -11.17 14.89 20.03
N LEU A 298 -11.24 16.05 20.69
CA LEU A 298 -10.26 16.39 21.72
C LEU A 298 -10.32 15.40 22.91
N LYS A 299 -11.52 15.09 23.41
CA LYS A 299 -11.67 14.12 24.51
C LYS A 299 -11.21 12.73 24.09
N TYR A 300 -11.58 12.31 22.89
CA TYR A 300 -11.23 11.02 22.33
C TYR A 300 -9.73 10.87 22.10
N VAL A 301 -9.06 11.88 21.52
CA VAL A 301 -7.61 11.89 21.30
C VAL A 301 -6.82 11.75 22.60
N VAL A 302 -7.30 12.35 23.71
CA VAL A 302 -6.68 12.15 25.03
C VAL A 302 -6.76 10.68 25.47
N GLN A 303 -7.89 10.00 25.20
CA GLN A 303 -8.03 8.58 25.53
C GLN A 303 -7.23 7.70 24.59
N VAL A 304 -7.19 8.00 23.29
CA VAL A 304 -6.28 7.34 22.34
C VAL A 304 -4.83 7.48 22.79
N MET A 305 -4.41 8.65 23.24
CA MET A 305 -3.06 8.85 23.80
C MET A 305 -2.82 7.94 25.01
N ASN A 306 -3.77 7.82 25.94
CA ASN A 306 -3.63 6.93 27.10
C ASN A 306 -3.56 5.46 26.67
N PHE A 307 -4.43 5.04 25.74
CA PHE A 307 -4.46 3.71 25.15
C PHE A 307 -3.12 3.35 24.50
N LEU A 308 -2.60 4.20 23.63
CA LEU A 308 -1.29 4.01 22.99
C LEU A 308 -0.16 3.97 24.03
N LYS A 309 -0.18 4.86 25.04
CA LYS A 309 0.82 4.86 26.11
C LYS A 309 0.82 3.52 26.86
N THR A 310 -0.36 3.01 27.24
CA THR A 310 -0.49 1.73 27.94
C THR A 310 0.05 0.58 27.12
N LEU A 311 -0.28 0.52 25.82
CA LEU A 311 0.24 -0.50 24.90
C LEU A 311 1.77 -0.41 24.75
N ILE A 312 2.34 0.79 24.59
CA ILE A 312 3.79 0.99 24.51
C ILE A 312 4.50 0.46 25.76
N VAL A 313 4.02 0.85 26.95
CA VAL A 313 4.63 0.43 28.23
C VAL A 313 4.52 -1.08 28.41
N LYS A 314 3.37 -1.68 28.08
CA LYS A 314 3.17 -3.12 28.10
C LYS A 314 4.16 -3.82 27.16
N THR A 315 4.29 -3.37 25.91
CA THR A 315 5.21 -3.96 24.94
C THR A 315 6.68 -3.86 25.38
N ILE A 316 7.09 -2.76 26.02
CA ILE A 316 8.44 -2.65 26.58
C ILE A 316 8.66 -3.66 27.71
N ARG A 317 7.70 -3.76 28.64
CA ARG A 317 7.77 -4.73 29.76
C ARG A 317 7.88 -6.18 29.25
N GLU A 318 7.05 -6.55 28.28
CA GLU A 318 7.08 -7.89 27.66
C GLU A 318 8.41 -8.22 26.95
N ARG A 319 9.16 -7.20 26.51
CA ARG A 319 10.51 -7.39 25.94
C ARG A 319 11.58 -7.53 27.01
N GLU A 320 11.38 -6.95 28.19
CA GLU A 320 12.31 -6.99 29.32
C GLU A 320 12.15 -8.26 30.17
N ASP A 321 10.98 -8.90 30.12
CA ASP A 321 10.69 -10.19 30.74
C ASP A 321 10.87 -11.34 29.71
N PRO A 322 12.10 -11.82 29.42
CA PRO A 322 12.22 -13.09 28.72
C PRO A 322 11.68 -14.15 29.69
N VAL A 323 10.56 -14.77 29.32
CA VAL A 323 10.05 -15.96 29.99
C VAL A 323 11.20 -16.95 30.09
N VAL A 324 11.76 -17.09 31.30
CA VAL A 324 12.58 -18.24 31.67
C VAL A 324 11.61 -19.41 31.66
N GLU A 325 11.53 -20.12 30.53
CA GLU A 325 11.00 -21.49 30.56
C GLU A 325 11.86 -22.27 31.54
N PRO A 326 11.31 -22.82 32.65
CA PRO A 326 12.05 -23.77 33.43
C PRO A 326 12.20 -25.02 32.56
N ALA A 327 13.42 -25.28 32.12
CA ALA A 327 13.79 -26.55 31.49
C ALA A 327 13.22 -27.70 32.34
N PRO A 328 12.56 -28.70 31.73
CA PRO A 328 12.04 -29.83 32.49
C PRO A 328 13.23 -30.57 33.10
N VAL A 329 13.32 -30.52 34.43
CA VAL A 329 14.27 -31.29 35.22
C VAL A 329 14.03 -32.77 34.89
N SER A 330 14.95 -33.35 34.14
CA SER A 330 15.01 -34.79 33.93
C SER A 330 15.20 -35.46 35.29
N HIS A 331 14.13 -36.06 35.80
CA HIS A 331 14.19 -37.00 36.91
C HIS A 331 15.10 -38.16 36.50
N LEU A 332 16.30 -38.20 37.09
CA LEU A 332 17.12 -39.40 37.14
C LEU A 332 16.50 -40.32 38.19
N GLU A 333 15.86 -41.40 37.75
CA GLU A 333 15.50 -42.50 38.63
C GLU A 333 16.76 -43.26 39.07
N PRO A 334 16.89 -43.61 40.37
CA PRO A 334 17.96 -44.47 40.85
C PRO A 334 17.67 -45.93 40.48
N SER A 335 18.69 -46.58 39.91
CA SER A 335 18.68 -47.98 39.50
C SER A 335 18.36 -48.93 40.67
N ASP A 336 17.41 -49.83 40.44
CA ASP A 336 17.16 -51.01 41.26
C ASP A 336 18.37 -51.97 41.19
N GLU A 337 19.09 -52.15 42.31
CA GLU A 337 19.96 -53.31 42.50
C GLU A 337 19.26 -54.31 43.43
N SER A 338 18.80 -55.39 42.80
CA SER A 338 18.19 -56.58 43.35
C SER A 338 18.96 -57.19 44.52
N GLY A 339 18.23 -57.50 45.60
CA GLY A 339 18.74 -58.18 46.78
C GLY A 339 19.12 -59.65 46.56
N CYS A 340 20.11 -60.08 47.32
CA CYS A 340 20.35 -61.47 47.71
C CYS A 340 21.12 -61.47 49.03
N GLN A 341 20.47 -61.90 50.12
CA GLN A 341 20.99 -62.91 51.06
C GLN A 341 20.03 -63.12 52.25
N SER A 342 19.55 -64.36 52.37
CA SER A 342 18.97 -64.99 53.57
C SER A 342 20.09 -65.28 54.60
N PRO A 343 19.85 -65.75 55.84
CA PRO A 343 18.86 -66.77 56.26
C PRO A 343 17.71 -66.27 57.13
#